data_AF-A0A1Y4GDB0-F1
#
_entry.id   AF-A0A1Y4GDB0-F1
#
_cell.length_a   1.000
_cell.length_b   1.000
_cell.length_c   1.000
_cell.angle_alpha   90.00
_cell.angle_beta   90.00
_cell.angle_gamma   90.00
#
_symmetry.space_group_name_H-M   'P 1'
#
loop_
_entity.id
_entity.type
_entity.pdbx_description
1 polymer ?
#
loop_
_entity_poly.entity_id
_entity_poly.type
_entity_poly.pdbx_seq_one_letter_code
_entity_poly.pdbx_strand_id
1 'polypeptide(L)'
;MTEATYELIEDLYEAKAAEDAAKAKRVALEAELAKALEVPEQWEGSQTRTVNEYKVCVKRAINVKIDAAQLQDITVRYGLKEEADKSFRWKAELDKKGWNSLNPMTQNVFAAAITKTPGKVSITVELKKEDK
;
A
#
# COMPACT_ATOMS: atom_id res chain seq x y z
N MET A 1 -23.64 26.03 0.43
CA MET A 1 -22.51 25.52 1.24
C MET A 1 -22.40 26.45 2.43
N THR A 2 -22.42 25.91 3.65
CA THR A 2 -22.32 26.74 4.86
C THR A 2 -20.90 27.25 5.01
N GLU A 3 -20.73 28.41 5.65
CA GLU A 3 -19.43 29.00 6.00
C GLU A 3 -18.53 27.99 6.73
N ALA A 4 -19.09 27.30 7.73
CA ALA A 4 -18.40 26.22 8.45
C ALA A 4 -17.92 25.05 7.56
N THR A 5 -18.55 24.80 6.41
CA THR A 5 -18.08 23.76 5.49
C THR A 5 -16.91 24.25 4.65
N TYR A 6 -16.92 25.54 4.28
CA TYR A 6 -15.82 26.14 3.55
C TYR A 6 -14.56 26.21 4.42
N GLU A 7 -14.69 26.61 5.69
CA GLU A 7 -13.59 26.59 6.67
C GLU A 7 -12.96 25.19 6.78
N LEU A 8 -13.78 24.14 6.92
CA LEU A 8 -13.27 22.75 6.97
C LEU A 8 -12.54 22.33 5.68
N ILE A 9 -12.94 22.87 4.52
CA ILE A 9 -12.28 22.60 3.24
C ILE A 9 -10.91 23.27 3.21
N GLU A 10 -10.84 24.55 3.62
CA GLU A 10 -9.60 25.33 3.68
C GLU A 10 -8.62 24.74 4.69
N ASP A 11 -9.07 24.45 5.92
CA ASP A 11 -8.27 23.80 6.96
C ASP A 11 -7.71 22.46 6.48
N LEU A 12 -8.52 21.64 5.79
CA LEU A 12 -8.07 20.35 5.28
C LEU A 12 -7.06 20.49 4.15
N TYR A 13 -7.20 21.52 3.30
CA TYR A 13 -6.23 21.84 2.25
C TYR A 13 -4.87 22.22 2.85
N GLU A 14 -4.85 23.12 3.83
CA GLU A 14 -3.63 23.55 4.51
C GLU A 14 -2.98 22.41 5.30
N ALA A 15 -3.79 21.63 6.02
CA ALA A 15 -3.32 20.47 6.79
C ALA A 15 -2.63 19.43 5.88
N LYS A 16 -3.18 19.19 4.66
CA LYS A 16 -2.55 18.29 3.70
C LYS A 16 -1.19 18.81 3.23
N ALA A 17 -1.08 20.11 2.94
CA ALA A 17 0.18 20.72 2.53
C ALA A 17 1.24 20.65 3.65
N ALA A 18 0.85 20.92 4.90
CA ALA A 18 1.72 20.79 6.06
C ALA A 18 2.16 19.33 6.29
N GLU A 19 1.25 18.36 6.15
CA GLU A 19 1.55 16.93 6.22
C GLU A 19 2.59 16.53 5.17
N ASP A 20 2.42 16.97 3.92
CA ASP A 20 3.34 16.64 2.84
C ASP A 20 4.73 17.26 3.05
N ALA A 21 4.80 18.51 3.53
CA ALA A 21 6.06 19.16 3.88
C ALA A 21 6.78 18.43 5.03
N ALA A 22 6.05 18.06 6.09
CA ALA A 22 6.60 17.31 7.21
C ALA A 22 7.09 15.91 6.79
N LYS A 23 6.32 15.22 5.94
CA LYS A 23 6.68 13.92 5.38
C LYS A 23 7.94 14.02 4.52
N ALA A 24 8.03 15.01 3.63
CA ALA A 24 9.20 15.22 2.78
C ALA A 24 10.46 15.47 3.61
N LYS A 25 10.36 16.34 4.63
CA LYS A 25 11.45 16.60 5.57
C LYS A 25 11.88 15.34 6.32
N ARG A 26 10.94 14.55 6.86
CA ARG A 26 11.24 13.28 7.55
C ARG A 26 11.97 12.30 6.62
N VAL A 27 11.48 12.11 5.40
CA VAL A 27 12.08 11.18 4.44
C VAL A 27 13.49 11.61 4.04
N ALA A 28 13.74 12.91 3.84
CA ALA A 28 15.08 13.42 3.57
C ALA A 28 16.04 13.15 4.73
N LEU A 29 15.61 13.43 5.98
CA LEU A 29 16.40 13.16 7.18
C LEU A 29 16.68 11.66 7.37
N GLU A 30 15.71 10.78 7.11
CA GLU A 30 15.91 9.33 7.18
C GLU A 30 16.94 8.84 6.17
N ALA A 31 16.94 9.40 4.95
CA ALA A 31 17.93 9.07 3.94
C ALA A 31 19.34 9.56 4.33
N GLU A 32 19.47 10.77 4.87
CA GLU A 32 20.73 11.29 5.40
C GLU A 32 21.23 10.47 6.60
N LEU A 33 20.33 10.10 7.52
CA LEU A 33 20.66 9.28 8.69
C LEU A 33 21.09 7.86 8.28
N ALA A 34 20.43 7.24 7.29
CA ALA A 34 20.83 5.94 6.78
C ALA A 34 22.26 5.97 6.19
N LYS A 35 22.62 7.06 5.50
CA LYS A 35 24.00 7.29 5.01
C LYS A 35 24.98 7.48 6.17
N ALA A 36 24.64 8.32 7.15
CA ALA A 36 25.50 8.57 8.31
C ALA A 36 25.71 7.33 9.19
N LEU A 37 24.74 6.41 9.21
CA LEU A 37 24.84 5.11 9.88
C LEU A 37 25.49 4.03 9.01
N GLU A 38 25.92 4.35 7.79
CA GLU A 38 26.56 3.42 6.86
C GLU A 38 25.71 2.16 6.61
N VAL A 39 24.39 2.33 6.47
CA VAL A 39 23.48 1.21 6.19
C VAL A 39 23.77 0.70 4.77
N PRO A 40 24.18 -0.57 4.57
CA PRO A 40 24.49 -1.08 3.25
C PRO A 40 23.29 -1.02 2.30
N GLU A 41 23.49 -0.79 1.00
CA GLU A 41 22.38 -0.75 0.03
C GLU A 41 21.71 -2.11 -0.17
N GLN A 42 22.49 -3.19 -0.14
CA GLN A 42 22.02 -4.57 -0.29
C GLN A 42 22.11 -5.29 1.06
N TRP A 43 21.14 -5.00 1.93
CA TRP A 43 21.04 -5.60 3.25
C TRP A 43 19.59 -5.86 3.62
N GLU A 44 19.35 -7.01 4.26
CA GLU A 44 18.08 -7.39 4.88
C GLU A 44 18.29 -7.64 6.36
N GLY A 45 17.33 -7.22 7.18
CA GLY A 45 17.29 -7.52 8.60
C GLY A 45 16.96 -6.32 9.47
N SER A 46 17.43 -6.38 10.71
CA SER A 46 17.24 -5.34 11.73
C SER A 46 18.55 -5.09 12.46
N GLN A 47 18.97 -3.83 12.58
CA GLN A 47 20.10 -3.42 13.42
C GLN A 47 19.63 -2.33 14.40
N THR A 48 20.00 -2.46 15.66
CA THR A 48 19.74 -1.44 16.68
C THR A 48 21.06 -0.82 17.13
N ARG A 49 21.08 0.50 17.25
CA ARG A 49 22.21 1.29 17.77
C ARG A 49 21.68 2.26 18.83
N THR A 50 22.47 2.50 19.86
CA THR A 50 22.20 3.57 20.83
C THR A 50 23.13 4.73 20.53
N VAL A 51 22.57 5.92 20.35
CA VAL A 51 23.30 7.17 20.11
C VAL A 51 22.84 8.16 21.17
N ASN A 52 23.68 8.40 22.16
CA ASN A 52 23.34 9.17 23.37
C ASN A 52 22.04 8.64 24.02
N GLU A 53 21.01 9.48 24.14
CA GLU A 53 19.69 9.14 24.68
C GLU A 53 18.76 8.42 23.69
N TYR A 54 19.14 8.30 22.42
CA TYR A 54 18.29 7.74 21.38
C TYR A 54 18.61 6.28 21.07
N LYS A 55 17.56 5.46 21.02
CA LYS A 55 17.61 4.11 20.46
C LYS A 55 17.19 4.15 18.99
N VAL A 56 18.14 3.94 18.09
CA VAL A 56 17.91 3.94 16.64
C VAL A 56 17.79 2.51 16.14
N CYS A 57 16.63 2.15 15.60
CA CYS A 57 16.41 0.83 15.00
C CYS A 57 16.26 0.98 13.48
N VAL A 58 17.22 0.44 12.73
CA VAL A 58 17.16 0.35 11.27
C VAL A 58 16.61 -1.02 10.90
N LYS A 59 15.61 -1.07 10.03
CA LYS A 59 15.05 -2.31 9.50
C LYS A 59 14.92 -2.22 8.00
N ARG A 60 15.26 -3.28 7.28
CA ARG A 60 14.95 -3.43 5.86
C ARG A 60 14.43 -4.84 5.59
N ALA A 61 13.27 -4.92 4.97
CA ALA A 61 12.69 -6.16 4.46
C ALA A 61 12.89 -6.23 2.94
N ILE A 62 13.05 -7.43 2.40
CA ILE A 62 13.04 -7.63 0.95
C ILE A 62 11.60 -7.71 0.45
N ASN A 63 11.26 -6.86 -0.52
CA ASN A 63 9.98 -6.95 -1.21
C ASN A 63 10.10 -7.96 -2.35
N VAL A 64 9.28 -9.01 -2.33
CA VAL A 64 9.25 -10.05 -3.36
C VAL A 64 8.00 -9.86 -4.23
N LYS A 65 8.18 -9.78 -5.55
CA LYS A 65 7.11 -9.84 -6.53
C LYS A 65 7.03 -11.25 -7.11
N ILE A 66 5.85 -11.84 -7.11
CA ILE A 66 5.62 -13.20 -7.59
C ILE A 66 4.80 -13.13 -8.88
N ASP A 67 5.26 -13.81 -9.93
CA ASP A 67 4.46 -14.09 -11.11
C ASP A 67 3.62 -15.35 -10.85
N ALA A 68 2.31 -15.15 -10.62
CA ALA A 68 1.42 -16.25 -10.27
C ALA A 68 1.24 -17.26 -11.42
N ALA A 69 1.25 -16.80 -12.68
CA ALA A 69 1.07 -17.68 -13.83
C ALA A 69 2.30 -18.55 -14.04
N GLN A 70 3.50 -17.95 -13.98
CA GLN A 70 4.74 -18.69 -14.05
C GLN A 70 4.90 -19.66 -12.87
N LEU A 71 4.52 -19.24 -11.65
CA LEU A 71 4.54 -20.11 -10.48
C LEU A 71 3.64 -21.33 -10.66
N GLN A 72 2.44 -21.17 -11.20
CA GLN A 72 1.53 -22.29 -11.46
C GLN A 72 2.11 -23.25 -12.51
N ASP A 73 2.64 -22.73 -13.62
CA ASP A 73 3.28 -23.54 -14.65
C ASP A 73 4.46 -24.36 -14.08
N ILE A 74 5.35 -23.74 -13.31
CA ILE A 74 6.47 -24.42 -12.64
C ILE A 74 5.95 -25.48 -11.67
N THR A 75 4.95 -25.14 -10.87
CA THR A 75 4.36 -26.06 -9.88
C THR A 75 3.83 -27.32 -10.55
N VAL A 76 3.10 -27.18 -11.67
CA VAL A 76 2.57 -28.32 -12.43
C VAL A 76 3.70 -29.10 -13.11
N ARG A 77 4.63 -28.40 -13.78
CA ARG A 77 5.72 -29.01 -14.55
C ARG A 77 6.63 -29.90 -13.71
N TYR A 78 6.90 -29.50 -12.47
CA TYR A 78 7.81 -30.21 -11.56
C TYR A 78 7.07 -30.99 -10.46
N GLY A 79 5.74 -31.01 -10.46
CA GLY A 79 4.95 -31.73 -9.45
C GLY A 79 5.04 -31.17 -8.03
N LEU A 80 5.32 -29.87 -7.87
CA LEU A 80 5.60 -29.21 -6.57
C LEU A 80 4.35 -28.70 -5.84
N LYS A 81 3.20 -29.35 -6.04
CA LYS A 81 1.91 -28.82 -5.56
C LYS A 81 1.89 -28.66 -4.03
N GLU A 82 2.45 -29.62 -3.30
CA GLU A 82 2.48 -29.58 -1.84
C GLU A 82 3.38 -28.47 -1.30
N GLU A 83 4.57 -28.29 -1.90
CA GLU A 83 5.51 -27.23 -1.55
C GLU A 83 4.92 -25.86 -1.87
N ALA A 84 4.21 -25.74 -2.98
CA ALA A 84 3.55 -24.51 -3.38
C ALA A 84 2.45 -24.12 -2.38
N ASP A 85 1.63 -25.07 -1.93
CA ASP A 85 0.58 -24.80 -0.93
C ASP A 85 1.15 -24.44 0.44
N LYS A 86 2.30 -25.01 0.82
CA LYS A 86 3.00 -24.66 2.06
C LYS A 86 3.58 -23.25 1.99
N SER A 87 4.15 -22.87 0.84
CA SER A 87 4.99 -21.67 0.71
C SER A 87 4.25 -20.44 0.20
N PHE A 88 3.16 -20.63 -0.54
CA PHE A 88 2.39 -19.53 -1.13
C PHE A 88 0.97 -19.49 -0.55
N ARG A 89 0.37 -18.31 -0.59
CA ARG A 89 -1.01 -18.09 -0.14
C ARG A 89 -1.83 -17.56 -1.30
N TRP A 90 -2.82 -18.33 -1.71
CA TRP A 90 -3.78 -17.93 -2.74
C TRP A 90 -4.83 -17.03 -2.15
N LYS A 91 -5.07 -15.89 -2.79
CA LYS A 91 -6.15 -14.97 -2.46
C LYS A 91 -6.94 -14.68 -3.73
N ALA A 92 -8.23 -14.97 -3.70
CA ALA A 92 -9.13 -14.53 -4.76
C ALA A 92 -9.29 -13.01 -4.65
N GLU A 93 -9.06 -12.29 -5.75
CA GLU A 93 -9.29 -10.86 -5.86
C GLU A 93 -10.37 -10.60 -6.92
N LEU A 94 -11.26 -9.65 -6.64
CA LEU A 94 -12.36 -9.34 -7.53
C LEU A 94 -11.90 -8.36 -8.61
N ASP A 95 -11.78 -8.82 -9.86
CA ASP A 95 -11.72 -7.91 -11.00
C ASP A 95 -13.09 -7.25 -11.20
N LYS A 96 -13.18 -5.95 -10.90
CA LYS A 96 -14.41 -5.18 -11.05
C LYS A 96 -14.89 -5.12 -12.51
N LYS A 97 -13.99 -5.05 -13.49
CA LYS A 97 -14.37 -4.95 -14.90
C LYS A 97 -14.99 -6.27 -15.35
N GLY A 98 -14.31 -7.39 -15.09
CA GLY A 98 -14.84 -8.72 -15.32
C GLY A 98 -16.17 -8.95 -14.60
N TRP A 99 -16.23 -8.63 -13.30
CA TRP A 99 -17.45 -8.74 -12.49
C TRP A 99 -18.63 -8.01 -13.11
N ASN A 100 -18.45 -6.73 -13.47
CA ASN A 100 -19.53 -5.90 -14.03
C ASN A 100 -20.01 -6.36 -15.41
N SER A 101 -19.21 -7.15 -16.13
CA SER A 101 -19.62 -7.73 -17.43
C SER A 101 -20.46 -9.01 -17.30
N LEU A 102 -20.51 -9.62 -16.11
CA LEU A 102 -21.30 -10.82 -15.87
C LEU A 102 -22.80 -10.53 -15.90
N ASN A 103 -23.59 -11.50 -16.35
CA ASN A 103 -25.05 -11.41 -16.25
C ASN A 103 -25.50 -11.42 -14.77
N PRO A 104 -26.69 -10.86 -14.45
CA PRO A 104 -27.15 -10.73 -13.07
C PRO A 104 -27.28 -12.05 -12.31
N MET A 105 -27.66 -13.15 -12.98
CA MET A 105 -27.79 -14.46 -12.33
C MET A 105 -26.41 -14.96 -11.86
N THR A 106 -25.40 -14.91 -12.71
CA THR A 106 -24.03 -15.31 -12.36
C THR A 106 -23.44 -14.43 -11.26
N GLN A 107 -23.66 -13.11 -11.31
CA GLN A 107 -23.22 -12.22 -10.22
C GLN A 107 -23.87 -12.60 -8.88
N ASN A 108 -25.16 -12.95 -8.88
CA ASN A 108 -25.87 -13.30 -7.66
C ASN A 108 -25.34 -14.58 -7.01
N VAL A 109 -25.00 -15.60 -7.82
CA VAL A 109 -24.40 -16.85 -7.32
C VAL A 109 -23.06 -16.57 -6.64
N PHE A 110 -22.17 -15.81 -7.28
CA PHE A 110 -20.88 -15.47 -6.68
C PHE A 110 -21.01 -14.51 -5.48
N ALA A 111 -22.04 -13.67 -5.45
CA ALA A 111 -22.27 -12.74 -4.34
C ALA A 111 -22.45 -13.47 -3.00
N ALA A 112 -22.91 -14.73 -3.00
CA ALA A 112 -23.02 -15.55 -1.79
C ALA A 112 -21.67 -15.79 -1.09
N ALA A 113 -20.55 -15.71 -1.82
CA ALA A 113 -19.20 -15.84 -1.29
C ALA A 113 -18.51 -14.49 -1.01
N ILE A 114 -19.20 -13.36 -1.21
CA ILE A 114 -18.63 -12.01 -1.14
C ILE A 114 -19.34 -11.18 -0.07
N THR A 115 -18.61 -10.76 0.95
CA THR A 115 -19.08 -9.73 1.88
C THR A 115 -18.68 -8.34 1.38
N LYS A 116 -19.67 -7.44 1.23
CA LYS A 116 -19.45 -6.05 0.85
C LYS A 116 -19.64 -5.15 2.06
N THR A 117 -18.59 -4.43 2.45
CA THR A 117 -18.66 -3.39 3.48
C THR A 117 -18.27 -2.07 2.83
N PRO A 118 -19.04 -0.98 3.03
CA PRO A 118 -18.63 0.34 2.58
C PRO A 118 -17.25 0.70 3.13
N GLY A 119 -16.35 1.17 2.25
CA GLY A 119 -15.06 1.69 2.68
C GLY A 119 -15.22 3.01 3.45
N LYS A 120 -14.16 3.41 4.17
CA LYS A 120 -14.09 4.73 4.80
C LYS A 120 -14.26 5.82 3.73
N VAL A 121 -15.00 6.88 4.06
CA VAL A 121 -15.08 8.09 3.21
C VAL A 121 -13.67 8.68 3.05
N SER A 122 -13.28 8.93 1.80
CA SER A 122 -12.04 9.61 1.44
C SER A 122 -12.39 10.96 0.85
N ILE A 123 -11.79 12.03 1.38
CA ILE A 123 -11.99 13.42 0.94
C ILE A 123 -10.64 13.93 0.43
N THR A 124 -10.64 14.54 -0.75
CA THR A 124 -9.46 15.19 -1.35
C THR A 124 -9.86 16.62 -1.71
N VAL A 125 -9.06 17.60 -1.28
CA VAL A 125 -9.28 19.02 -1.57
C VAL A 125 -8.13 19.51 -2.43
N GLU A 126 -8.46 20.10 -3.59
CA GLU A 126 -7.51 20.66 -4.53
C GLU A 126 -7.98 22.06 -4.94
N LEU A 127 -7.02 22.98 -5.18
CA LEU A 127 -7.36 24.26 -5.81
C LEU A 127 -7.85 24.00 -7.23
N LYS A 128 -9.00 24.60 -7.56
CA LYS A 128 -9.52 24.56 -8.92
C LYS A 128 -8.51 25.24 -9.84
N LYS A 129 -8.06 24.54 -10.88
CA LYS A 129 -7.27 25.17 -11.94
C LYS A 129 -8.17 26.11 -12.71
N GLU A 130 -7.70 27.33 -13.00
CA GLU A 130 -8.36 28.19 -13.97
C GLU A 130 -8.21 27.56 -15.36
N ASP A 131 -9.35 27.33 -16.02
CA ASP A 131 -9.38 26.95 -17.43
C ASP A 131 -8.80 28.11 -18.24
N LYS A 132 -7.69 27.88 -18.94
CA LYS A 132 -7.12 28.82 -19.93
C LYS A 132 -7.87 28.76 -21.24
#